data_AF-A0A351KXY2-F1
#
_entry.id   AF-A0A351KXY2-F1
#
_cell.length_a   1.000
_cell.length_b   1.000
_cell.length_c   1.000
_cell.angle_alpha   90.00
_cell.angle_beta   90.00
_cell.angle_gamma   90.00
#
_symmetry.space_group_name_H-M   'P 1'
#
loop_
_entity.id
_entity.type
_entity.pdbx_description
1 polymer ?
#
loop_
_entity_poly.entity_id
_entity_poly.type
_entity_poly.pdbx_seq_one_letter_code
_entity_poly.pdbx_strand_id
1 'polypeptide(L)'
;MEFVSDPPIDVKIRKMKERVRWQEPPLVKRGIDQTRMVIQDGAAEDGEFSFLVIGDSGSGAHGGDNPQRRVAQLMLQQGGGCRFVLHTGDVIYLVGSSEYYLQNFIQPYQEFLVGGEDPKRIDSDRMIFKLPFLPVPGNHDYYDLPIVYGVLAQATWPLRRLLRSKIDLDIGWHGSFQGKAYAKAFLDYLLAFNNEGELSRHLDSHYTASTDTGRCLVYQPGRFTKLPNRYYTFRYGGIDFFALDSNTFNAPAPLPHTKEGDNYRRELNQLKNDLEREKLEILEASAKLNPDSPEDAEQLDDLRAKLEQIDEVTIDIEKQLVANDKTTTDFEQLEWLRQRLIESWHTKEVRGRVVYFHHPPYVTEATKWHQAQTLAVRHRIRWVLDKVAKDVGNLAQDRPIVDLLLSGHAHCLEYLRTGNTGYADSNLNWIVCGGSGHSLRRQRTEGPELMETFRDGEKQVSVKVADSLLFVGRNGQGLQKRRPYSCLRIDVFDGCPPKFVVRPLIAELSQRKWSDRQLDPFTVLNAEANPIRSGLTQ
;
A
#
# COMPACT_ATOMS: atom_id res chain seq x y z
N MET A 1 14.19 21.50 -4.99
CA MET A 1 12.88 22.09 -5.40
C MET A 1 11.82 21.01 -5.23
N GLU A 2 10.92 21.13 -4.25
CA GLU A 2 9.96 20.05 -3.89
C GLU A 2 8.79 19.98 -4.88
N PHE A 3 8.60 18.82 -5.53
CA PHE A 3 7.51 18.60 -6.50
C PHE A 3 6.22 18.13 -5.83
N VAL A 4 6.31 17.50 -4.67
CA VAL A 4 5.20 16.96 -3.88
C VAL A 4 5.42 17.30 -2.40
N SER A 5 4.34 17.43 -1.65
CA SER A 5 4.36 17.64 -0.20
C SER A 5 3.64 16.48 0.49
N ASP A 6 4.32 15.82 1.43
CA ASP A 6 3.72 14.80 2.29
C ASP A 6 3.14 15.44 3.56
N PRO A 7 1.81 15.41 3.79
CA PRO A 7 1.25 15.99 5.00
C PRO A 7 1.75 15.28 6.27
N PRO A 8 1.91 16.00 7.39
CA PRO A 8 2.22 15.40 8.68
C PRO A 8 1.23 14.31 9.11
N ILE A 9 1.70 13.31 9.85
CA ILE A 9 0.91 12.15 10.28
C ILE A 9 -0.34 12.57 11.08
N ASP A 10 -0.21 13.52 12.00
CA ASP A 10 -1.33 14.03 12.79
C ASP A 10 -2.40 14.70 11.91
N VAL A 11 -1.99 15.40 10.84
CA VAL A 11 -2.90 15.96 9.85
C VAL A 11 -3.62 14.85 9.08
N LYS A 12 -2.92 13.81 8.61
CA LYS A 12 -3.52 12.65 7.94
C LYS A 12 -4.59 12.00 8.83
N ILE A 13 -4.25 11.69 10.08
CA ILE A 13 -5.17 11.06 11.05
C ILE A 13 -6.39 11.94 11.29
N ARG A 14 -6.17 13.22 11.65
CA ARG A 14 -7.26 14.16 11.95
C ARG A 14 -8.20 14.32 10.76
N LYS A 15 -7.67 14.51 9.56
CA LYS A 15 -8.48 14.67 8.34
C LYS A 15 -9.29 13.42 8.03
N MET A 16 -8.73 12.22 8.17
CA MET A 16 -9.50 11.01 7.94
C MET A 16 -10.59 10.81 9.01
N LYS A 17 -10.31 11.11 10.28
CA LYS A 17 -11.31 11.09 11.36
C LYS A 17 -12.47 12.05 11.12
N GLU A 18 -12.18 13.29 10.70
CA GLU A 18 -13.20 14.28 10.32
C GLU A 18 -14.12 13.73 9.21
N ARG A 19 -13.55 13.08 8.20
CA ARG A 19 -14.28 12.59 7.01
C ARG A 19 -15.25 11.47 7.30
N VAL A 20 -14.89 10.58 8.23
CA VAL A 20 -15.76 9.49 8.69
C VAL A 20 -16.55 9.85 9.94
N ARG A 21 -16.51 11.10 10.42
CA ARG A 21 -17.20 11.55 11.64
C ARG A 21 -16.91 10.62 12.83
N TRP A 22 -15.63 10.32 13.02
CA TRP A 22 -15.13 9.30 13.96
C TRP A 22 -15.67 9.50 15.37
N GLN A 23 -16.36 8.48 15.89
CA GLN A 23 -16.92 8.42 17.25
C GLN A 23 -17.88 9.58 17.59
N GLU A 24 -18.50 10.20 16.58
CA GLU A 24 -19.52 11.22 16.83
C GLU A 24 -20.82 10.62 17.41
N PRO A 25 -21.62 11.40 18.17
CA PRO A 25 -22.78 10.89 18.89
C PRO A 25 -23.78 10.06 18.06
N PRO A 26 -24.12 10.39 16.80
CA PRO A 26 -25.04 9.58 16.00
C PRO A 26 -24.55 8.15 15.71
N LEU A 27 -23.22 7.94 15.67
CA LEU A 27 -22.57 6.66 15.42
C LEU A 27 -22.51 5.85 16.71
N VAL A 28 -22.01 6.48 17.79
CA VAL A 28 -21.84 5.83 19.11
C VAL A 28 -23.19 5.39 19.68
N LYS A 29 -24.23 6.22 19.59
CA LYS A 29 -25.59 5.88 20.07
C LYS A 29 -26.20 4.67 19.34
N ARG A 30 -25.77 4.41 18.11
CA ARG A 30 -26.21 3.25 17.31
C ARG A 30 -25.32 2.03 17.52
N GLY A 31 -24.27 2.14 18.34
CA GLY A 31 -23.27 1.09 18.51
C GLY A 31 -22.58 0.73 17.20
N ILE A 32 -22.26 1.74 16.37
CA ILE A 32 -21.62 1.51 15.08
C ILE A 32 -20.11 1.30 15.26
N ASP A 33 -19.62 0.14 14.83
CA ASP A 33 -18.20 -0.14 14.65
C ASP A 33 -17.73 0.42 13.31
N GLN A 34 -17.10 1.58 13.36
CA GLN A 34 -16.56 2.27 12.19
C GLN A 34 -15.26 1.65 11.66
N THR A 35 -14.83 0.49 12.17
CA THR A 35 -13.64 -0.22 11.70
C THR A 35 -13.96 -1.60 11.13
N ARG A 36 -15.24 -1.93 10.98
CA ARG A 36 -15.69 -3.24 10.51
C ARG A 36 -16.67 -3.12 9.36
N MET A 37 -16.65 -4.12 8.50
CA MET A 37 -17.66 -4.29 7.46
C MET A 37 -17.96 -5.77 7.21
N VAL A 38 -19.09 -6.04 6.56
CA VAL A 38 -19.48 -7.35 6.03
C VAL A 38 -19.72 -7.23 4.53
N ILE A 39 -19.19 -8.18 3.76
CA ILE A 39 -19.46 -8.28 2.32
C ILE A 39 -20.75 -9.06 2.13
N GLN A 40 -21.76 -8.43 1.53
CA GLN A 40 -23.06 -9.04 1.26
C GLN A 40 -23.11 -9.57 -0.17
N ASP A 41 -22.36 -10.63 -0.44
CA ASP A 41 -22.38 -11.38 -1.70
C ASP A 41 -23.04 -12.76 -1.59
N GLY A 42 -23.40 -13.19 -0.38
CA GLY A 42 -24.07 -14.45 -0.09
C GLY A 42 -23.13 -15.66 -0.04
N ALA A 43 -21.81 -15.47 -0.08
CA ALA A 43 -20.81 -16.53 -0.14
C ALA A 43 -19.70 -16.39 0.93
N ALA A 44 -19.88 -15.48 1.91
CA ALA A 44 -18.89 -15.22 2.96
C ALA A 44 -18.65 -16.40 3.91
N GLU A 45 -19.54 -17.40 3.94
CA GLU A 45 -19.37 -18.62 4.73
C GLU A 45 -18.68 -19.76 3.95
N ASP A 46 -18.38 -19.55 2.66
CA ASP A 46 -17.68 -20.53 1.84
C ASP A 46 -16.22 -20.64 2.33
N GLY A 47 -15.86 -21.80 2.89
CA GLY A 47 -14.52 -22.06 3.44
C GLY A 47 -13.40 -22.03 2.40
N GLU A 48 -13.75 -22.28 1.13
CA GLU A 48 -12.83 -22.19 -0.01
C GLU A 48 -13.24 -21.05 -0.93
N PHE A 49 -12.29 -20.17 -1.25
CA PHE A 49 -12.52 -19.04 -2.14
C PHE A 49 -11.21 -18.54 -2.73
N SER A 50 -11.30 -17.67 -3.74
CA SER A 50 -10.14 -16.98 -4.29
C SER A 50 -10.30 -15.48 -4.16
N PHE A 51 -9.18 -14.75 -4.13
CA PHE A 51 -9.18 -13.30 -4.24
C PHE A 51 -7.98 -12.81 -5.06
N LEU A 52 -8.07 -11.58 -5.55
CA LEU A 52 -7.02 -10.93 -6.31
C LEU A 52 -6.26 -9.93 -5.44
N VAL A 53 -4.98 -9.70 -5.74
CA VAL A 53 -4.16 -8.68 -5.06
C VAL A 53 -3.38 -7.88 -6.09
N ILE A 54 -3.41 -6.56 -5.94
CA ILE A 54 -2.66 -5.56 -6.70
C ILE A 54 -2.20 -4.43 -5.78
N GLY A 55 -1.33 -3.56 -6.28
CA GLY A 55 -0.78 -2.39 -5.58
C GLY A 55 -0.02 -1.50 -6.55
N ASP A 56 0.11 -0.21 -6.22
CA ASP A 56 0.98 0.72 -6.95
C ASP A 56 0.62 0.78 -8.46
N SER A 57 -0.68 0.87 -8.73
CA SER A 57 -1.23 0.68 -10.07
C SER A 57 -1.53 1.99 -10.80
N GLY A 58 -1.77 3.09 -10.08
CA GLY A 58 -2.42 4.31 -10.58
C GLY A 58 -1.62 5.28 -11.46
N SER A 59 -0.75 4.80 -12.35
CA SER A 59 0.16 5.62 -13.16
C SER A 59 -0.41 6.06 -14.52
N GLY A 60 -1.52 5.46 -14.98
CA GLY A 60 -2.12 5.81 -16.27
C GLY A 60 -1.33 5.27 -17.47
N ALA A 61 -1.58 5.82 -18.66
CA ALA A 61 -0.89 5.41 -19.89
C ALA A 61 0.42 6.21 -20.08
N HIS A 62 1.52 5.53 -20.40
CA HIS A 62 2.80 6.15 -20.72
C HIS A 62 3.26 5.69 -22.11
N GLY A 63 3.60 6.64 -23.00
CA GLY A 63 4.10 6.32 -24.35
C GLY A 63 3.13 5.52 -25.24
N GLY A 64 1.83 5.54 -24.94
CA GLY A 64 0.81 4.75 -25.64
C GLY A 64 0.57 3.35 -25.07
N ASP A 65 1.41 2.89 -24.14
CA ASP A 65 1.22 1.65 -23.38
C ASP A 65 0.54 1.94 -22.04
N ASN A 66 -0.29 1.02 -21.56
CA ASN A 66 -0.92 1.10 -20.24
C ASN A 66 -0.70 -0.23 -19.49
N PRO A 67 0.39 -0.35 -18.72
CA PRO A 67 0.70 -1.56 -17.97
C PRO A 67 -0.40 -1.97 -17.00
N GLN A 68 -0.98 -1.00 -16.29
CA GLN A 68 -2.09 -1.20 -15.37
C GLN A 68 -3.30 -1.82 -16.08
N ARG A 69 -3.64 -1.35 -17.28
CA ARG A 69 -4.71 -1.93 -18.10
C ARG A 69 -4.40 -3.36 -18.52
N ARG A 70 -3.15 -3.69 -18.84
CA ARG A 70 -2.73 -5.07 -19.15
C ARG A 70 -2.90 -5.98 -17.94
N VAL A 71 -2.49 -5.52 -16.75
CA VAL A 71 -2.71 -6.24 -15.49
C VAL A 71 -4.21 -6.43 -15.22
N ALA A 72 -5.04 -5.41 -15.40
CA ALA A 72 -6.49 -5.51 -15.26
C ALA A 72 -7.12 -6.53 -16.23
N GLN A 73 -6.63 -6.62 -17.47
CA GLN A 73 -7.05 -7.64 -18.43
C GLN A 73 -6.70 -9.06 -17.96
N LEU A 74 -5.50 -9.25 -17.40
CA LEU A 74 -5.13 -10.55 -16.80
C LEU A 74 -5.99 -10.91 -15.58
N MET A 75 -6.29 -9.92 -14.74
CA MET A 75 -7.21 -10.11 -13.62
C MET A 75 -8.59 -10.57 -14.09
N LEU A 76 -9.11 -10.05 -15.21
CA LEU A 76 -10.39 -10.49 -15.77
C LEU A 76 -10.32 -11.91 -16.33
N GLN A 77 -9.23 -12.26 -17.01
CA GLN A 77 -9.04 -13.60 -17.58
C GLN A 77 -8.87 -14.68 -16.51
N GLN A 78 -8.17 -14.37 -15.42
CA GLN A 78 -7.78 -15.33 -14.38
C GLN A 78 -8.60 -15.19 -13.08
N GLY A 79 -9.42 -14.14 -12.97
CA GLY A 79 -10.22 -13.81 -11.79
C GLY A 79 -11.52 -14.60 -11.66
N GLY A 80 -11.79 -15.56 -12.55
CA GLY A 80 -12.95 -16.44 -12.43
C GLY A 80 -13.00 -17.12 -11.07
N GLY A 81 -14.10 -16.92 -10.35
CA GLY A 81 -14.33 -17.44 -9.00
C GLY A 81 -13.78 -16.58 -7.85
N CYS A 82 -13.04 -15.52 -8.14
CA CYS A 82 -12.55 -14.60 -7.11
C CYS A 82 -13.68 -13.78 -6.49
N ARG A 83 -13.61 -13.54 -5.18
CA ARG A 83 -14.67 -12.89 -4.39
C ARG A 83 -14.43 -11.41 -4.17
N PHE A 84 -13.18 -10.97 -4.19
CA PHE A 84 -12.81 -9.57 -4.02
C PHE A 84 -11.39 -9.30 -4.55
N VAL A 85 -11.04 -8.02 -4.65
CA VAL A 85 -9.71 -7.50 -4.95
C VAL A 85 -9.20 -6.75 -3.73
N LEU A 86 -8.00 -7.07 -3.26
CA LEU A 86 -7.25 -6.26 -2.31
C LEU A 86 -6.31 -5.33 -3.09
N HIS A 87 -6.27 -4.04 -2.71
CA HIS A 87 -5.31 -3.08 -3.29
C HIS A 87 -4.41 -2.50 -2.20
N THR A 88 -3.11 -2.75 -2.27
CA THR A 88 -2.13 -2.40 -1.22
C THR A 88 -1.69 -0.94 -1.26
N GLY A 89 -2.55 0.00 -1.70
CA GLY A 89 -2.25 1.44 -1.75
C GLY A 89 -1.60 1.96 -3.02
N ASP A 90 -1.47 3.28 -3.07
CA ASP A 90 -1.11 4.09 -4.24
C ASP A 90 -2.04 3.80 -5.43
N VAL A 91 -3.32 4.15 -5.21
CA VAL A 91 -4.36 3.98 -6.23
C VAL A 91 -4.26 5.05 -7.32
N ILE A 92 -3.66 6.22 -7.04
CA ILE A 92 -3.45 7.31 -8.01
C ILE A 92 -2.09 7.99 -7.80
N TYR A 93 -1.25 7.91 -8.82
CA TYR A 93 -0.02 8.70 -8.94
C TYR A 93 -0.28 10.03 -9.67
N LEU A 94 0.57 11.05 -9.50
CA LEU A 94 1.69 11.14 -8.55
C LEU A 94 1.26 11.77 -7.21
N VAL A 95 0.16 12.51 -7.16
CA VAL A 95 -0.26 13.28 -5.97
C VAL A 95 -1.70 13.00 -5.55
N GLY A 96 -2.24 11.83 -5.93
CA GLY A 96 -3.57 11.41 -5.49
C GLY A 96 -4.71 12.34 -5.92
N SER A 97 -4.51 13.16 -6.96
CA SER A 97 -5.51 14.15 -7.40
C SER A 97 -6.76 13.45 -7.96
N SER A 98 -7.94 13.97 -7.60
CA SER A 98 -9.21 13.51 -8.16
C SER A 98 -9.30 13.63 -9.69
N GLU A 99 -8.48 14.50 -10.29
CA GLU A 99 -8.43 14.75 -11.73
C GLU A 99 -7.96 13.53 -12.53
N TYR A 100 -7.12 12.69 -11.93
CA TYR A 100 -6.53 11.54 -12.60
C TYR A 100 -7.32 10.24 -12.43
N TYR A 101 -8.35 10.22 -11.58
CA TYR A 101 -9.14 9.00 -11.35
C TYR A 101 -9.75 8.42 -12.63
N LEU A 102 -10.21 9.28 -13.55
CA LEU A 102 -10.78 8.80 -14.82
C LEU A 102 -9.76 7.99 -15.62
N GLN A 103 -8.57 8.53 -15.83
CA GLN A 103 -7.54 7.95 -16.70
C GLN A 103 -6.73 6.86 -15.99
N ASN A 104 -6.46 7.03 -14.70
CA ASN A 104 -5.51 6.22 -13.94
C ASN A 104 -6.20 5.17 -13.06
N PHE A 105 -7.53 5.11 -13.02
CA PHE A 105 -8.24 4.07 -12.27
C PHE A 105 -9.52 3.59 -12.97
N ILE A 106 -10.45 4.50 -13.28
CA ILE A 106 -11.76 4.15 -13.83
C ILE A 106 -11.62 3.49 -15.21
N GLN A 107 -10.83 4.05 -16.12
CA GLN A 107 -10.61 3.46 -17.45
C GLN A 107 -9.86 2.11 -17.38
N PRO A 108 -8.74 1.97 -16.64
CA PRO A 108 -8.06 0.68 -16.50
C PRO A 108 -8.94 -0.45 -15.95
N TYR A 109 -9.80 -0.13 -14.97
CA TYR A 109 -10.64 -1.09 -14.25
C TYR A 109 -12.12 -1.03 -14.62
N GLN A 110 -12.47 -0.50 -15.80
CA GLN A 110 -13.84 -0.23 -16.20
C GLN A 110 -14.77 -1.46 -16.07
N GLU A 111 -14.29 -2.68 -16.35
CA GLU A 111 -15.10 -3.90 -16.25
C GLU A 111 -15.50 -4.25 -14.81
N PHE A 112 -14.72 -3.80 -13.82
CA PHE A 112 -15.02 -3.95 -12.39
C PHE A 112 -16.06 -2.95 -11.89
N LEU A 113 -16.40 -1.92 -12.67
CA LEU A 113 -17.30 -0.84 -12.29
C LEU A 113 -18.70 -1.01 -12.90
N VAL A 114 -19.72 -0.58 -12.16
CA VAL A 114 -21.07 -0.35 -12.69
C VAL A 114 -21.03 0.90 -13.57
N GLY A 115 -21.56 0.82 -14.80
CA GLY A 115 -21.48 1.91 -15.77
C GLY A 115 -20.17 1.97 -16.56
N GLY A 116 -19.27 1.00 -16.37
CA GLY A 116 -17.94 0.99 -16.98
C GLY A 116 -17.91 0.88 -18.51
N GLU A 117 -19.04 0.61 -19.16
CA GLU A 117 -19.19 0.75 -20.60
C GLU A 117 -19.08 2.21 -21.10
N ASP A 118 -19.31 3.20 -20.23
CA ASP A 118 -19.03 4.61 -20.48
C ASP A 118 -18.28 5.25 -19.29
N PRO A 119 -16.96 4.99 -19.16
CA PRO A 119 -16.14 5.45 -18.03
C PRO A 119 -16.21 6.95 -17.77
N LYS A 120 -16.49 7.76 -18.80
CA LYS A 120 -16.55 9.23 -18.71
C LYS A 120 -17.74 9.75 -17.90
N ARG A 121 -18.74 8.90 -17.65
CA ARG A 121 -19.90 9.23 -16.81
C ARG A 121 -19.72 8.85 -15.35
N ILE A 122 -18.63 8.17 -15.01
CA ILE A 122 -18.35 7.74 -13.64
C ILE A 122 -17.54 8.85 -12.96
N ASP A 123 -18.15 9.53 -12.00
CA ASP A 123 -17.44 10.45 -11.13
C ASP A 123 -16.57 9.67 -10.13
N SER A 124 -15.39 10.22 -9.82
CA SER A 124 -14.43 9.58 -8.91
C SER A 124 -14.98 9.34 -7.51
N ASP A 125 -15.91 10.16 -7.03
CA ASP A 125 -16.56 9.99 -5.72
C ASP A 125 -17.81 9.09 -5.74
N ARG A 126 -18.22 8.61 -6.92
CA ARG A 126 -19.42 7.79 -7.14
C ARG A 126 -19.15 6.42 -7.76
N MET A 127 -17.90 5.95 -7.70
CA MET A 127 -17.55 4.62 -8.17
C MET A 127 -18.34 3.54 -7.41
N ILE A 128 -18.98 2.63 -8.15
CA ILE A 128 -19.66 1.45 -7.63
C ILE A 128 -19.03 0.22 -8.26
N PHE A 129 -18.59 -0.74 -7.45
CA PHE A 129 -17.88 -1.92 -7.93
C PHE A 129 -18.79 -3.15 -8.05
N LYS A 130 -18.70 -3.89 -9.16
CA LYS A 130 -19.41 -5.16 -9.39
C LYS A 130 -18.81 -6.30 -8.56
N LEU A 131 -17.49 -6.26 -8.35
CA LEU A 131 -16.73 -7.16 -7.49
C LEU A 131 -16.12 -6.31 -6.36
N PRO A 132 -16.20 -6.70 -5.07
CA PRO A 132 -15.60 -5.91 -4.01
C PRO A 132 -14.15 -5.53 -4.28
N PHE A 133 -13.86 -4.24 -4.18
CA PHE A 133 -12.54 -3.66 -4.38
C PHE A 133 -12.15 -2.93 -3.09
N LEU A 134 -11.12 -3.44 -2.42
CA LEU A 134 -10.83 -3.16 -1.02
C LEU A 134 -9.41 -2.56 -0.88
N PRO A 135 -9.25 -1.25 -1.14
CA PRO A 135 -7.97 -0.57 -1.01
C PRO A 135 -7.63 -0.19 0.44
N VAL A 136 -6.34 -0.01 0.67
CA VAL A 136 -5.76 0.86 1.72
C VAL A 136 -5.13 2.09 1.06
N PRO A 137 -4.94 3.23 1.76
CA PRO A 137 -4.22 4.36 1.20
C PRO A 137 -2.70 4.12 1.17
N GLY A 138 -2.04 4.54 0.09
CA GLY A 138 -0.57 4.68 0.00
C GLY A 138 -0.10 6.11 0.22
N ASN A 139 1.20 6.39 0.05
CA ASN A 139 1.74 7.73 0.26
C ASN A 139 1.28 8.71 -0.82
N HIS A 140 1.18 8.28 -2.07
CA HIS A 140 0.72 9.12 -3.17
C HIS A 140 -0.75 9.53 -3.03
N ASP A 141 -1.54 8.72 -2.31
CA ASP A 141 -2.93 9.05 -1.99
C ASP A 141 -3.07 10.21 -0.99
N TYR A 142 -2.00 10.54 -0.25
CA TYR A 142 -1.95 11.66 0.69
C TYR A 142 -1.17 12.87 0.19
N TYR A 143 -0.32 12.71 -0.82
CA TYR A 143 0.52 13.79 -1.31
C TYR A 143 -0.28 14.97 -1.83
N ASP A 144 0.30 16.14 -1.67
CA ASP A 144 -0.21 17.40 -2.17
C ASP A 144 0.78 18.11 -3.08
N LEU A 145 0.29 19.09 -3.84
CA LEU A 145 1.15 20.01 -4.56
C LEU A 145 1.46 21.23 -3.70
N PRO A 146 2.72 21.69 -3.64
CA PRO A 146 3.03 22.95 -3.00
C PRO A 146 2.23 24.10 -3.63
N ILE A 147 1.69 25.01 -2.80
CA ILE A 147 0.73 26.06 -3.20
C ILE A 147 1.24 26.92 -4.37
N VAL A 148 2.55 27.19 -4.40
CA VAL A 148 3.22 28.00 -5.45
C VAL A 148 3.06 27.35 -6.83
N TYR A 149 3.09 26.01 -6.91
CA TYR A 149 2.88 25.29 -8.18
C TYR A 149 1.43 25.32 -8.64
N GLY A 150 0.46 25.22 -7.72
CA GLY A 150 -0.96 25.36 -8.08
C GLY A 150 -1.24 26.72 -8.74
N VAL A 151 -0.63 27.80 -8.24
CA VAL A 151 -0.76 29.15 -8.82
C VAL A 151 0.00 29.29 -10.15
N LEU A 152 1.24 28.78 -10.23
CA LEU A 152 2.03 28.83 -11.47
C LEU A 152 1.43 27.97 -12.59
N ALA A 153 0.85 26.80 -12.26
CA ALA A 153 0.16 25.94 -13.21
C ALA A 153 -1.06 26.65 -13.83
N GLN A 154 -1.82 27.38 -13.02
CA GLN A 154 -2.94 28.21 -13.49
C GLN A 154 -2.48 29.36 -14.40
N ALA A 155 -1.40 30.05 -14.02
CA ALA A 155 -0.89 31.20 -14.77
C ALA A 155 -0.21 30.82 -16.10
N THR A 156 0.37 29.62 -16.19
CA THR A 156 1.13 29.17 -17.38
C THR A 156 0.37 28.22 -18.30
N TRP A 157 -0.88 27.86 -17.98
CA TRP A 157 -1.70 26.91 -18.74
C TRP A 157 -1.80 27.19 -20.26
N PRO A 158 -2.03 28.43 -20.73
CA PRO A 158 -2.06 28.72 -22.17
C PRO A 158 -0.69 28.54 -22.83
N LEU A 159 0.38 28.84 -22.09
CA LEU A 159 1.76 28.79 -22.56
C LEU A 159 2.28 27.34 -22.63
N ARG A 160 1.91 26.47 -21.68
CA ARG A 160 2.20 25.02 -21.69
C ARG A 160 1.49 24.28 -22.82
N ARG A 161 0.28 24.71 -23.19
CA ARG A 161 -0.43 24.14 -24.34
C ARG A 161 0.27 24.46 -25.67
N LEU A 162 1.03 25.56 -25.72
CA LEU A 162 1.88 25.95 -26.85
C LEU A 162 3.30 25.35 -26.79
N LEU A 163 3.88 25.28 -25.59
CA LEU A 163 5.17 24.68 -25.30
C LEU A 163 4.92 23.33 -24.65
N ARG A 164 4.76 22.27 -25.47
CA ARG A 164 4.77 20.87 -24.99
C ARG A 164 6.05 20.66 -24.16
N SER A 165 5.98 20.83 -22.85
CA SER A 165 7.16 20.66 -22.00
C SER A 165 7.57 19.20 -22.09
N LYS A 166 8.84 18.96 -22.46
CA LYS A 166 9.38 17.62 -22.73
C LYS A 166 9.31 16.68 -21.52
N ILE A 167 9.18 17.25 -20.32
CA ILE A 167 8.79 16.56 -19.11
C ILE A 167 7.43 17.14 -18.71
N ASP A 168 6.35 16.66 -19.33
CA ASP A 168 5.02 16.83 -18.74
C ASP A 168 5.00 15.90 -17.53
N LEU A 169 5.37 16.46 -16.38
CA LEU A 169 5.02 15.84 -15.11
C LEU A 169 3.50 15.99 -15.04
N ASP A 170 2.75 14.90 -14.92
CA ASP A 170 1.29 14.87 -14.74
C ASP A 170 0.90 15.52 -13.39
N ILE A 171 1.21 16.80 -13.26
CA ILE A 171 0.97 17.64 -12.10
C ILE A 171 -0.36 18.31 -12.38
N GLY A 172 -1.40 17.78 -11.73
CA GLY A 172 -2.74 18.34 -11.77
C GLY A 172 -2.78 19.75 -11.19
N TRP A 173 -3.97 20.33 -11.13
CA TRP A 173 -4.16 21.68 -10.60
C TRP A 173 -4.02 21.71 -9.08
N HIS A 174 -4.24 20.55 -8.45
CA HIS A 174 -4.11 20.32 -7.02
C HIS A 174 -3.63 18.88 -6.74
N GLY A 175 -3.24 18.60 -5.50
CA GLY A 175 -2.97 17.24 -5.05
C GLY A 175 -4.20 16.56 -4.44
N SER A 176 -4.00 15.66 -3.48
CA SER A 176 -5.07 14.86 -2.89
C SER A 176 -5.95 15.62 -1.88
N PHE A 177 -5.53 16.81 -1.46
CA PHE A 177 -6.00 17.54 -0.27
C PHE A 177 -5.90 16.66 0.99
N GLN A 178 -4.68 16.19 1.29
CA GLN A 178 -4.37 15.30 2.39
C GLN A 178 -5.27 14.04 2.40
N GLY A 179 -5.44 13.38 1.24
CA GLY A 179 -6.24 12.16 1.08
C GLY A 179 -7.75 12.36 0.94
N LYS A 180 -8.23 13.57 0.63
CA LYS A 180 -9.67 13.83 0.42
C LYS A 180 -10.18 13.09 -0.79
N ALA A 181 -9.41 13.05 -1.87
CA ALA A 181 -9.78 12.35 -3.10
C ALA A 181 -9.99 10.85 -2.85
N TYR A 182 -9.01 10.19 -2.21
CA TYR A 182 -9.13 8.79 -1.76
C TYR A 182 -10.36 8.58 -0.87
N ALA A 183 -10.54 9.43 0.14
CA ALA A 183 -11.64 9.28 1.08
C ALA A 183 -13.01 9.38 0.40
N LYS A 184 -13.18 10.30 -0.54
CA LYS A 184 -14.43 10.42 -1.30
C LYS A 184 -14.66 9.23 -2.24
N ALA A 185 -13.58 8.75 -2.87
CA ALA A 185 -13.64 7.64 -3.81
C ALA A 185 -14.05 6.33 -3.12
N PHE A 186 -13.39 5.98 -2.01
CA PHE A 186 -13.48 4.64 -1.43
C PHE A 186 -14.15 4.58 -0.07
N LEU A 187 -14.05 5.61 0.77
CA LEU A 187 -14.63 5.59 2.12
C LEU A 187 -16.09 6.04 2.10
N ASP A 188 -16.84 5.62 3.13
CA ASP A 188 -18.14 6.20 3.41
C ASP A 188 -17.93 7.61 3.99
N TYR A 189 -17.95 8.60 3.10
CA TYR A 189 -17.58 9.99 3.39
C TYR A 189 -18.70 10.71 4.16
N LEU A 190 -18.87 10.37 5.43
CA LEU A 190 -19.97 10.84 6.29
C LEU A 190 -19.98 12.36 6.50
N LEU A 191 -18.84 13.04 6.30
CA LEU A 191 -18.76 14.50 6.35
C LEU A 191 -19.58 15.21 5.25
N ALA A 192 -20.02 14.49 4.20
CA ALA A 192 -20.92 15.07 3.20
C ALA A 192 -22.35 15.31 3.71
N PHE A 193 -22.76 14.68 4.81
CA PHE A 193 -24.10 14.84 5.38
C PHE A 193 -24.18 16.07 6.29
N ASN A 194 -24.77 17.15 5.77
CA ASN A 194 -24.95 18.41 6.50
C ASN A 194 -26.14 18.41 7.47
N ASN A 195 -27.04 17.43 7.36
CA ASN A 195 -28.24 17.30 8.18
C ASN A 195 -28.23 15.99 8.97
N GLU A 196 -28.51 16.05 10.28
CA GLU A 196 -28.59 14.87 11.14
C GLU A 196 -29.66 13.86 10.70
N GLY A 197 -30.77 14.31 10.11
CA GLY A 197 -31.83 13.43 9.60
C GLY A 197 -31.41 12.65 8.35
N GLU A 198 -30.57 13.23 7.50
CA GLU A 198 -29.99 12.53 6.34
C GLU A 198 -28.92 11.54 6.78
N LEU A 199 -28.01 11.97 7.67
CA LEU A 199 -27.02 11.07 8.25
C LEU A 199 -27.71 9.88 8.93
N SER A 200 -28.73 10.13 9.76
CA SER A 200 -29.45 9.06 10.46
C SER A 200 -30.04 8.04 9.48
N ARG A 201 -30.73 8.49 8.43
CA ARG A 201 -31.28 7.59 7.40
C ARG A 201 -30.19 6.82 6.66
N HIS A 202 -29.07 7.46 6.34
CA HIS A 202 -27.91 6.81 5.72
C HIS A 202 -27.36 5.70 6.61
N LEU A 203 -27.09 6.00 7.88
CA LEU A 203 -26.60 5.03 8.87
C LEU A 203 -27.57 3.86 9.03
N ASP A 204 -28.87 4.14 9.10
CA ASP A 204 -29.90 3.12 9.25
C ASP A 204 -30.09 2.27 7.98
N SER A 205 -29.66 2.76 6.82
CA SER A 205 -29.73 2.03 5.54
C SER A 205 -28.48 1.20 5.22
N HIS A 206 -27.29 1.63 5.67
CA HIS A 206 -26.01 1.03 5.26
C HIS A 206 -25.22 0.36 6.38
N TYR A 207 -25.44 0.73 7.64
CA TYR A 207 -24.79 0.10 8.80
C TYR A 207 -25.73 -0.92 9.45
N THR A 208 -26.18 -1.92 8.69
CA THR A 208 -27.24 -2.85 9.12
C THR A 208 -26.74 -4.23 9.51
N ALA A 209 -25.49 -4.60 9.18
CA ALA A 209 -24.90 -5.84 9.67
C ALA A 209 -24.60 -5.73 11.16
N SER A 210 -24.77 -6.82 11.90
CA SER A 210 -24.45 -6.90 13.33
C SER A 210 -23.31 -7.87 13.54
N THR A 211 -22.38 -7.48 14.40
CA THR A 211 -21.22 -8.26 14.80
C THR A 211 -21.07 -8.22 16.32
N ASP A 212 -20.13 -8.97 16.86
CA ASP A 212 -19.80 -8.97 18.29
C ASP A 212 -19.39 -7.59 18.82
N THR A 213 -18.96 -6.67 17.95
CA THR A 213 -18.59 -5.30 18.31
C THR A 213 -19.63 -4.25 17.94
N GLY A 214 -20.81 -4.67 17.49
CA GLY A 214 -21.95 -3.79 17.20
C GLY A 214 -22.35 -3.79 15.73
N ARG A 215 -23.08 -2.74 15.33
CA ARG A 215 -23.54 -2.53 13.96
C ARG A 215 -22.36 -2.13 13.08
N CYS A 216 -22.28 -2.61 11.85
CA CYS A 216 -21.18 -2.29 10.95
C CYS A 216 -21.66 -2.11 9.50
N LEU A 217 -20.77 -1.57 8.67
CA LEU A 217 -21.08 -1.24 7.27
C LEU A 217 -21.34 -2.51 6.47
N VAL A 218 -22.37 -2.50 5.63
CA VAL A 218 -22.64 -3.58 4.67
C VAL A 218 -22.12 -3.17 3.30
N TYR A 219 -21.08 -3.86 2.84
CA TYR A 219 -20.57 -3.72 1.48
C TYR A 219 -21.45 -4.53 0.54
N GLN A 220 -22.12 -3.86 -0.40
CA GLN A 220 -23.08 -4.44 -1.34
C GLN A 220 -22.56 -4.29 -2.77
N PRO A 221 -21.94 -5.34 -3.35
CA PRO A 221 -21.46 -5.30 -4.73
C PRO A 221 -22.55 -4.85 -5.70
N GLY A 222 -22.20 -3.92 -6.58
CA GLY A 222 -23.09 -3.34 -7.58
C GLY A 222 -24.08 -2.30 -7.04
N ARG A 223 -24.09 -1.99 -5.74
CA ARG A 223 -25.05 -1.04 -5.12
C ARG A 223 -24.40 -0.02 -4.19
N PHE A 224 -23.68 -0.49 -3.18
CA PHE A 224 -23.05 0.37 -2.17
C PHE A 224 -21.71 -0.23 -1.76
N THR A 225 -20.63 0.35 -2.27
CA THR A 225 -19.30 -0.27 -2.24
C THR A 225 -18.27 0.62 -1.54
N LYS A 226 -18.68 1.24 -0.43
CA LYS A 226 -17.83 2.10 0.38
C LYS A 226 -17.18 1.31 1.52
N LEU A 227 -16.05 1.82 2.01
CA LEU A 227 -15.30 1.29 3.15
C LEU A 227 -15.56 2.11 4.41
N PRO A 228 -15.53 1.51 5.61
CA PRO A 228 -15.93 2.21 6.82
C PRO A 228 -14.88 3.23 7.31
N ASN A 229 -13.59 3.00 7.04
CA ASN A 229 -12.47 3.81 7.51
C ASN A 229 -11.18 3.50 6.72
N ARG A 230 -10.11 4.28 6.94
CA ARG A 230 -8.79 4.08 6.30
C ARG A 230 -8.08 2.79 6.74
N TYR A 231 -8.45 2.26 7.90
CA TYR A 231 -8.07 0.94 8.40
C TYR A 231 -9.36 0.23 8.86
N TYR A 232 -9.47 -1.05 8.54
CA TYR A 232 -10.71 -1.79 8.74
C TYR A 232 -10.48 -3.30 8.75
N THR A 233 -11.48 -4.04 9.21
CA THR A 233 -11.50 -5.49 9.18
C THR A 233 -12.79 -6.05 8.62
N PHE A 234 -12.71 -7.22 8.01
CA PHE A 234 -13.84 -8.03 7.57
C PHE A 234 -13.47 -9.51 7.65
N ARG A 235 -14.50 -10.37 7.69
CA ARG A 235 -14.34 -11.82 7.69
C ARG A 235 -14.88 -12.40 6.40
N TYR A 236 -14.17 -13.35 5.81
CA TYR A 236 -14.61 -14.10 4.64
C TYR A 236 -14.04 -15.52 4.68
N GLY A 237 -14.90 -16.54 4.55
CA GLY A 237 -14.51 -17.97 4.59
C GLY A 237 -13.81 -18.39 5.89
N GLY A 238 -14.17 -17.76 7.02
CA GLY A 238 -13.48 -17.95 8.31
C GLY A 238 -12.08 -17.33 8.38
N ILE A 239 -11.70 -16.48 7.43
CA ILE A 239 -10.46 -15.71 7.44
C ILE A 239 -10.75 -14.27 7.85
N ASP A 240 -10.06 -13.78 8.87
CA ASP A 240 -10.08 -12.35 9.21
C ASP A 240 -9.03 -11.59 8.40
N PHE A 241 -9.46 -10.53 7.74
CA PHE A 241 -8.61 -9.61 7.00
C PHE A 241 -8.46 -8.29 7.76
N PHE A 242 -7.24 -7.79 7.88
CA PHE A 242 -6.92 -6.52 8.56
C PHE A 242 -6.23 -5.57 7.60
N ALA A 243 -6.93 -4.50 7.23
CA ALA A 243 -6.44 -3.42 6.37
C ALA A 243 -5.83 -2.32 7.24
N LEU A 244 -4.58 -1.93 6.98
CA LEU A 244 -3.90 -0.86 7.71
C LEU A 244 -3.48 0.28 6.79
N ASP A 245 -3.52 1.48 7.32
CA ASP A 245 -2.91 2.66 6.75
C ASP A 245 -1.54 2.88 7.39
N SER A 246 -0.49 2.36 6.73
CA SER A 246 0.89 2.48 7.19
C SER A 246 1.49 3.87 7.04
N ASN A 247 0.80 4.82 6.38
CA ASN A 247 1.24 6.21 6.31
C ASN A 247 1.21 6.92 7.66
N THR A 248 0.46 6.41 8.63
CA THR A 248 0.29 7.05 9.94
C THR A 248 1.18 6.44 11.02
N PHE A 249 1.97 5.44 10.67
CA PHE A 249 2.92 4.81 11.58
C PHE A 249 4.25 4.46 10.89
N ASN A 250 4.64 5.20 9.85
CA ASN A 250 5.93 5.05 9.17
C ASN A 250 6.98 6.11 9.57
N ALA A 251 6.69 7.00 10.52
CA ALA A 251 7.67 8.01 10.93
C ALA A 251 8.96 7.37 11.49
N PRO A 252 10.16 7.78 11.06
CA PRO A 252 11.40 7.26 11.62
C PRO A 252 11.57 7.66 13.10
N ALA A 253 12.40 6.91 13.83
CA ALA A 253 12.78 7.27 15.18
C ALA A 253 13.70 8.53 15.17
N PRO A 254 13.63 9.40 16.19
CA PRO A 254 14.51 10.55 16.29
C PRO A 254 15.99 10.15 16.31
N LEU A 255 16.83 10.91 15.61
CA LEU A 255 18.27 10.71 15.67
C LEU A 255 18.80 11.18 17.04
N PRO A 256 19.61 10.35 17.74
CA PRO A 256 20.05 10.66 19.09
C PRO A 256 20.94 11.91 19.13
N HIS A 257 20.90 12.65 20.24
CA HIS A 257 21.80 13.78 20.51
C HIS A 257 23.17 13.28 21.03
N THR A 258 23.82 12.40 20.26
CA THR A 258 25.18 11.92 20.52
C THR A 258 26.10 12.28 19.36
N LYS A 259 27.42 12.13 19.55
CA LYS A 259 28.41 12.38 18.48
C LYS A 259 28.13 11.54 17.23
N GLU A 260 27.71 10.30 17.41
CA GLU A 260 27.31 9.40 16.31
C GLU A 260 26.05 9.92 15.61
N GLY A 261 25.05 10.38 16.38
CA GLY A 261 23.83 10.98 15.82
C GLY A 261 24.10 12.27 15.05
N ASP A 262 24.99 13.13 15.54
CA ASP A 262 25.40 14.36 14.85
C ASP A 262 26.20 14.07 13.57
N ASN A 263 27.05 13.03 13.58
CA ASN A 263 27.72 12.56 12.37
C ASN A 263 26.71 12.08 11.34
N TYR A 264 25.74 11.25 11.76
CA TYR A 264 24.71 10.73 10.88
C TYR A 264 23.81 11.84 10.32
N ARG A 265 23.45 12.86 11.11
CA ARG A 265 22.77 14.07 10.63
C ARG A 265 23.56 14.78 9.53
N ARG A 266 24.89 14.86 9.63
CA ARG A 266 25.74 15.46 8.59
C ARG A 266 25.77 14.61 7.31
N GLU A 267 25.85 13.29 7.45
CA GLU A 267 25.79 12.36 6.32
C GLU A 267 24.46 12.47 5.56
N LEU A 268 23.33 12.53 6.28
CA LEU A 268 22.01 12.72 5.68
C LEU A 268 21.88 14.06 4.94
N ASN A 269 22.39 15.15 5.51
CA ASN A 269 22.39 16.45 4.83
C ASN A 269 23.28 16.45 3.58
N GLN A 270 24.43 15.77 3.63
CA GLN A 270 25.29 15.61 2.46
C GLN A 270 24.60 14.81 1.35
N LEU A 271 23.99 13.67 1.71
CA LEU A 271 23.23 12.84 0.78
C LEU A 271 22.08 13.62 0.14
N LYS A 272 21.33 14.41 0.92
CA LYS A 272 20.28 15.30 0.41
C LYS A 272 20.82 16.28 -0.64
N ASN A 273 21.96 16.92 -0.37
CA ASN A 273 22.57 17.86 -1.33
C ASN A 273 23.04 17.17 -2.62
N ASP A 274 23.55 15.95 -2.50
CA ASP A 274 23.99 15.16 -3.66
C ASP A 274 22.80 14.73 -4.53
N LEU A 275 21.69 14.34 -3.91
CA LEU A 275 20.43 14.02 -4.58
C LEU A 275 19.83 15.24 -5.32
N GLU A 276 19.85 16.43 -4.71
CA GLU A 276 19.40 17.66 -5.39
C GLU A 276 20.28 18.02 -6.59
N ARG A 277 21.59 17.75 -6.54
CA ARG A 277 22.47 17.92 -7.70
C ARG A 277 22.15 16.91 -8.80
N GLU A 278 21.98 15.64 -8.46
CA GLU A 278 21.62 14.59 -9.41
C GLU A 278 20.26 14.88 -10.08
N LYS A 279 19.31 15.43 -9.33
CA LYS A 279 18.02 15.89 -9.85
C LYS A 279 18.18 16.96 -10.95
N LEU A 280 19.05 17.94 -10.74
CA LEU A 280 19.35 18.97 -11.75
C LEU A 280 19.99 18.35 -13.01
N GLU A 281 20.93 17.44 -12.85
CA GLU A 281 21.57 16.73 -13.97
C GLU A 281 20.54 15.93 -14.79
N ILE A 282 19.58 15.26 -14.13
CA ILE A 282 18.50 14.53 -14.82
C ILE A 282 17.58 15.48 -15.58
N LEU A 283 17.23 16.64 -15.00
CA LEU A 283 16.41 17.65 -15.68
C LEU A 283 17.11 18.20 -16.92
N GLU A 284 18.42 18.48 -16.83
CA GLU A 284 19.24 18.91 -17.97
C GLU A 284 19.35 17.84 -19.06
N ALA A 285 19.55 16.57 -18.67
CA ALA A 285 19.58 15.45 -19.62
C ALA A 285 18.23 15.28 -20.33
N SER A 286 17.14 15.36 -19.58
CA SER A 286 15.77 15.25 -20.10
C SER A 286 15.43 16.36 -21.11
N ALA A 287 15.93 17.58 -20.90
CA ALA A 287 15.70 18.69 -21.82
C ALA A 287 16.28 18.46 -23.24
N LYS A 288 17.32 17.62 -23.35
CA LYS A 288 18.00 17.29 -24.61
C LYS A 288 17.26 16.24 -25.44
N LEU A 289 16.36 15.47 -24.84
CA LEU A 289 15.65 14.36 -25.48
C LEU A 289 14.43 14.85 -26.28
N ASN A 290 14.03 14.09 -27.29
CA ASN A 290 12.84 14.32 -28.11
C ASN A 290 11.73 13.30 -27.80
N PRO A 291 10.61 13.70 -27.17
CA PRO A 291 9.53 12.78 -26.81
C PRO A 291 8.85 12.10 -28.01
N ASP A 292 8.97 12.67 -29.22
CA ASP A 292 8.40 12.07 -30.43
C ASP A 292 9.29 10.94 -31.01
N SER A 293 10.54 10.83 -30.55
CA SER A 293 11.43 9.72 -30.89
C SER A 293 11.19 8.54 -29.91
N PRO A 294 10.92 7.31 -30.40
CA PRO A 294 10.66 6.17 -29.52
C PRO A 294 11.79 5.79 -28.57
N GLU A 295 13.04 6.06 -28.94
CA GLU A 295 14.22 5.78 -28.10
C GLU A 295 14.35 6.82 -26.97
N ASP A 296 14.28 8.09 -27.33
CA ASP A 296 14.32 9.21 -26.39
C ASP A 296 13.11 9.19 -25.44
N ALA A 297 11.93 8.77 -25.90
CA ALA A 297 10.74 8.60 -25.07
C ALA A 297 10.97 7.54 -23.97
N GLU A 298 11.57 6.40 -24.32
CA GLU A 298 11.91 5.38 -23.34
C GLU A 298 12.96 5.87 -22.33
N GLN A 299 13.93 6.65 -22.79
CA GLN A 299 14.93 7.26 -21.91
C GLN A 299 14.30 8.31 -20.98
N LEU A 300 13.36 9.11 -21.48
CA LEU A 300 12.59 10.07 -20.67
C LEU A 300 11.80 9.36 -19.58
N ASP A 301 11.15 8.22 -19.88
CA ASP A 301 10.45 7.42 -18.88
C ASP A 301 11.40 6.92 -17.78
N ASP A 302 12.60 6.44 -18.15
CA ASP A 302 13.59 5.99 -17.17
C ASP A 302 14.11 7.14 -16.30
N LEU A 303 14.29 8.34 -16.87
CA LEU A 303 14.69 9.55 -16.14
C LEU A 303 13.58 10.04 -15.20
N ARG A 304 12.31 10.01 -15.62
CA ARG A 304 11.15 10.32 -14.76
C ARG A 304 11.07 9.36 -13.58
N ALA A 305 11.17 8.06 -13.85
CA ALA A 305 11.18 7.03 -12.80
C ALA A 305 12.34 7.23 -11.81
N LYS A 306 13.48 7.78 -12.26
CA LYS A 306 14.63 8.09 -11.41
C LYS A 306 14.42 9.37 -10.58
N LEU A 307 13.81 10.41 -11.15
CA LEU A 307 13.42 11.62 -10.40
C LEU A 307 12.48 11.28 -9.25
N GLU A 308 11.49 10.41 -9.50
CA GLU A 308 10.57 9.95 -8.46
C GLU A 308 11.32 9.22 -7.32
N GLN A 309 12.32 8.37 -7.63
CA GLN A 309 13.14 7.73 -6.58
C GLN A 309 13.87 8.76 -5.74
N ILE A 310 14.46 9.76 -6.40
CA ILE A 310 15.20 10.81 -5.72
C ILE A 310 14.26 11.59 -4.78
N ASP A 311 13.06 11.91 -5.24
CA ASP A 311 12.06 12.62 -4.44
C ASP A 311 11.62 11.78 -3.23
N GLU A 312 11.34 10.49 -3.40
CA GLU A 312 10.99 9.59 -2.30
C GLU A 312 12.12 9.46 -1.25
N VAL A 313 13.37 9.27 -1.70
CA VAL A 313 14.52 9.19 -0.80
C VAL A 313 14.75 10.51 -0.08
N THR A 314 14.57 11.64 -0.78
CA THR A 314 14.67 12.97 -0.17
C THR A 314 13.62 13.17 0.92
N ILE A 315 12.38 12.74 0.70
CA ILE A 315 11.30 12.78 1.71
C ILE A 315 11.65 11.90 2.92
N ASP A 316 12.19 10.69 2.73
CA ASP A 316 12.62 9.84 3.85
C ASP A 316 13.73 10.51 4.67
N ILE A 317 14.74 11.09 4.02
CA ILE A 317 15.83 11.84 4.68
C ILE A 317 15.28 13.03 5.47
N GLU A 318 14.37 13.81 4.90
CA GLU A 318 13.75 14.95 5.58
C GLU A 318 12.97 14.52 6.83
N LYS A 319 12.22 13.42 6.74
CA LYS A 319 11.53 12.84 7.89
C LYS A 319 12.52 12.45 9.00
N GLN A 320 13.65 11.84 8.65
CA GLN A 320 14.68 11.49 9.62
C GLN A 320 15.30 12.72 10.29
N LEU A 321 15.58 13.78 9.50
CA LEU A 321 16.18 15.01 10.00
C LEU A 321 15.25 15.79 10.94
N VAL A 322 13.94 15.81 10.64
CA VAL A 322 12.92 16.56 11.40
C VAL A 322 12.37 15.75 12.58
N ALA A 323 12.50 14.42 12.57
CA ALA A 323 12.02 13.54 13.64
C ALA A 323 12.59 13.94 15.01
N ASN A 324 11.68 14.09 15.95
CA ASN A 324 11.92 14.41 17.36
C ASN A 324 10.93 13.63 18.27
N ASP A 325 11.07 13.74 19.59
CA ASP A 325 10.25 12.98 20.55
C ASP A 325 8.74 13.27 20.46
N LYS A 326 8.34 14.36 19.79
CA LYS A 326 6.92 14.71 19.55
C LYS A 326 6.41 14.22 18.19
N THR A 327 7.21 13.48 17.43
CA THR A 327 6.80 12.95 16.12
C THR A 327 5.62 12.00 16.32
N THR A 328 4.49 12.33 15.71
CA THR A 328 3.26 11.57 15.89
C THR A 328 3.39 10.17 15.28
N THR A 329 2.98 9.17 16.04
CA THR A 329 2.77 7.79 15.57
C THR A 329 1.36 7.39 15.96
N ASP A 330 0.64 6.76 15.04
CA ASP A 330 -0.73 6.31 15.24
C ASP A 330 -0.84 5.04 16.08
N PHE A 331 -0.55 5.19 17.38
CA PHE A 331 -0.69 4.10 18.34
C PHE A 331 -2.14 3.64 18.51
N GLU A 332 -3.13 4.48 18.18
CA GLU A 332 -4.55 4.08 18.19
C GLU A 332 -4.83 2.97 17.17
N GLN A 333 -4.33 3.11 15.93
CA GLN A 333 -4.46 2.06 14.92
C GLN A 333 -3.63 0.81 15.28
N LEU A 334 -2.41 0.97 15.80
CA LEU A 334 -1.57 -0.18 16.18
C LEU A 334 -2.20 -0.97 17.34
N GLU A 335 -2.77 -0.28 18.32
CA GLU A 335 -3.48 -0.88 19.45
C GLU A 335 -4.81 -1.50 19.01
N TRP A 336 -5.52 -0.88 18.05
CA TRP A 336 -6.67 -1.50 17.39
C TRP A 336 -6.27 -2.82 16.73
N LEU A 337 -5.17 -2.86 15.95
CA LEU A 337 -4.72 -4.10 15.32
C LEU A 337 -4.37 -5.16 16.36
N ARG A 338 -3.66 -4.80 17.43
CA ARG A 338 -3.35 -5.70 18.55
C ARG A 338 -4.63 -6.33 19.09
N GLN A 339 -5.60 -5.50 19.44
CA GLN A 339 -6.85 -5.93 20.04
C GLN A 339 -7.66 -6.83 19.09
N ARG A 340 -7.74 -6.47 17.80
CA ARG A 340 -8.46 -7.25 16.79
C ARG A 340 -7.82 -8.58 16.48
N LEU A 341 -6.49 -8.68 16.48
CA LEU A 341 -5.81 -9.95 16.34
C LEU A 341 -6.06 -10.85 17.56
N ILE A 342 -6.05 -10.31 18.78
CA ILE A 342 -6.37 -11.08 19.99
C ILE A 342 -7.82 -11.59 19.95
N GLU A 343 -8.79 -10.71 19.66
CA GLU A 343 -10.20 -11.10 19.49
C GLU A 343 -10.38 -12.19 18.43
N SER A 344 -9.68 -12.04 17.30
CA SER A 344 -9.66 -13.02 16.22
C SER A 344 -9.13 -14.37 16.70
N TRP A 345 -8.12 -14.43 17.57
CA TRP A 345 -7.64 -15.66 18.20
C TRP A 345 -8.64 -16.31 19.15
N HIS A 346 -9.44 -15.52 19.86
CA HIS A 346 -10.49 -16.02 20.75
C HIS A 346 -11.79 -16.41 20.03
N THR A 347 -11.90 -16.14 18.72
CA THR A 347 -13.09 -16.46 17.93
C THR A 347 -12.95 -17.81 17.25
N LYS A 348 -13.81 -18.77 17.60
CA LYS A 348 -13.68 -20.19 17.18
C LYS A 348 -13.86 -20.40 15.69
N GLU A 349 -14.65 -19.55 15.05
CA GLU A 349 -14.95 -19.60 13.62
C GLU A 349 -13.77 -19.11 12.77
N VAL A 350 -12.79 -18.44 13.40
CA VAL A 350 -11.60 -17.94 12.69
C VAL A 350 -10.57 -19.02 12.56
N ARG A 351 -10.30 -19.37 11.30
CA ARG A 351 -9.27 -20.34 10.93
C ARG A 351 -7.97 -19.69 10.47
N GLY A 352 -8.01 -18.47 9.94
CA GLY A 352 -6.79 -17.74 9.54
C GLY A 352 -6.91 -16.21 9.57
N ARG A 353 -5.76 -15.54 9.43
CA ARG A 353 -5.57 -14.10 9.59
C ARG A 353 -4.66 -13.56 8.50
N VAL A 354 -5.13 -12.56 7.76
CA VAL A 354 -4.39 -11.87 6.70
C VAL A 354 -4.29 -10.39 7.04
N VAL A 355 -3.09 -9.82 6.98
CA VAL A 355 -2.87 -8.39 7.21
C VAL A 355 -2.38 -7.76 5.91
N TYR A 356 -2.91 -6.60 5.53
CA TYR A 356 -2.45 -5.88 4.34
C TYR A 356 -2.39 -4.36 4.53
N PHE A 357 -1.36 -3.76 3.96
CA PHE A 357 -1.03 -2.33 4.11
C PHE A 357 -0.10 -1.87 3.00
N HIS A 358 0.32 -0.60 2.97
CA HIS A 358 1.11 -0.08 1.86
C HIS A 358 2.63 -0.32 1.99
N HIS A 359 3.32 0.35 2.91
CA HIS A 359 4.77 0.26 3.08
C HIS A 359 5.25 -1.11 3.58
N PRO A 360 6.12 -1.85 2.89
CA PRO A 360 6.58 -3.17 3.29
C PRO A 360 7.63 -3.07 4.42
N PRO A 361 7.57 -3.92 5.47
CA PRO A 361 8.60 -3.95 6.51
C PRO A 361 9.85 -4.75 6.10
N TYR A 362 9.70 -5.68 5.16
CA TYR A 362 10.75 -6.52 4.59
C TYR A 362 10.65 -6.46 3.08
N VAL A 363 11.75 -6.11 2.41
CA VAL A 363 11.80 -5.93 0.96
C VAL A 363 13.26 -5.92 0.49
N THR A 364 13.57 -6.54 -0.65
CA THR A 364 14.91 -6.49 -1.27
C THR A 364 14.97 -5.63 -2.53
N GLU A 365 13.87 -4.96 -2.88
CA GLU A 365 13.87 -3.87 -3.85
C GLU A 365 14.94 -2.82 -3.48
N ALA A 366 15.71 -2.39 -4.48
CA ALA A 366 16.93 -1.62 -4.33
C ALA A 366 16.80 -0.28 -3.60
N THR A 367 15.62 0.36 -3.62
CA THR A 367 15.39 1.69 -3.03
C THR A 367 14.72 1.67 -1.68
N LYS A 368 13.86 0.68 -1.37
CA LYS A 368 13.06 0.70 -0.13
C LYS A 368 13.70 -0.03 1.06
N TRP A 369 14.59 -0.99 0.82
CA TRP A 369 15.06 -1.94 1.85
C TRP A 369 15.74 -1.32 3.07
N HIS A 370 16.38 -0.15 2.90
CA HIS A 370 17.16 0.55 3.94
C HIS A 370 16.51 1.86 4.38
N GLN A 371 15.34 2.22 3.85
CA GLN A 371 14.68 3.47 4.22
C GLN A 371 14.27 3.45 5.69
N ALA A 372 14.39 4.59 6.35
CA ALA A 372 14.04 4.66 7.76
C ALA A 372 12.53 4.48 7.97
N GLN A 373 11.70 4.90 7.02
CA GLN A 373 10.26 4.60 7.01
C GLN A 373 9.98 3.08 7.00
N THR A 374 10.65 2.31 6.13
CA THR A 374 10.55 0.84 6.05
C THR A 374 10.88 0.20 7.39
N LEU A 375 12.00 0.58 8.00
CA LEU A 375 12.44 0.06 9.29
C LEU A 375 11.46 0.43 10.42
N ALA A 376 10.93 1.65 10.40
CA ALA A 376 9.99 2.09 11.42
C ALA A 376 8.65 1.35 11.34
N VAL A 377 8.18 1.01 10.13
CA VAL A 377 7.03 0.11 9.93
C VAL A 377 7.34 -1.29 10.46
N ARG A 378 8.52 -1.85 10.14
CA ARG A 378 8.97 -3.15 10.68
C ARG A 378 8.90 -3.20 12.20
N HIS A 379 9.54 -2.24 12.87
CA HIS A 379 9.58 -2.21 14.34
C HIS A 379 8.20 -2.09 14.97
N ARG A 380 7.28 -1.34 14.36
CA ARG A 380 5.92 -1.16 14.90
C ARG A 380 5.02 -2.36 14.67
N ILE A 381 5.09 -3.00 13.51
CA ILE A 381 4.36 -4.26 13.27
C ILE A 381 4.92 -5.36 14.18
N ARG A 382 6.24 -5.47 14.30
CA ARG A 382 6.90 -6.37 15.27
C ARG A 382 6.39 -6.13 16.68
N TRP A 383 6.35 -4.87 17.15
CA TRP A 383 5.82 -4.51 18.46
C TRP A 383 4.36 -4.95 18.67
N VAL A 384 3.50 -4.80 17.65
CA VAL A 384 2.12 -5.29 17.72
C VAL A 384 2.12 -6.81 17.84
N LEU A 385 2.83 -7.51 16.96
CA LEU A 385 2.87 -8.97 16.94
C LEU A 385 3.44 -9.56 18.24
N ASP A 386 4.47 -8.94 18.83
CA ASP A 386 5.05 -9.37 20.11
C ASP A 386 4.01 -9.29 21.23
N LYS A 387 3.25 -8.19 21.28
CA LYS A 387 2.18 -8.03 22.26
C LYS A 387 1.05 -9.03 22.04
N VAL A 388 0.64 -9.26 20.79
CA VAL A 388 -0.38 -10.27 20.48
C VAL A 388 0.12 -11.67 20.87
N ALA A 389 1.37 -12.03 20.53
CA ALA A 389 1.95 -13.31 20.90
C ALA A 389 1.99 -13.51 22.42
N LYS A 390 2.32 -12.46 23.17
CA LYS A 390 2.30 -12.47 24.63
C LYS A 390 0.88 -12.71 25.18
N ASP A 391 -0.13 -12.03 24.64
CA ASP A 391 -1.50 -12.09 25.15
C ASP A 391 -2.23 -13.38 24.73
N VAL A 392 -2.00 -13.84 23.50
CA VAL A 392 -2.56 -15.10 22.97
C VAL A 392 -1.87 -16.30 23.63
N GLY A 393 -0.57 -16.22 23.88
CA GLY A 393 0.20 -17.26 24.55
C GLY A 393 0.00 -18.65 23.93
N ASN A 394 -0.33 -19.63 24.78
CA ASN A 394 -0.49 -21.03 24.37
C ASN A 394 -1.69 -21.28 23.44
N LEU A 395 -2.59 -20.32 23.26
CA LEU A 395 -3.72 -20.46 22.32
C LEU A 395 -3.23 -20.54 20.87
N ALA A 396 -2.12 -19.87 20.55
CA ALA A 396 -1.49 -19.96 19.22
C ALA A 396 -0.91 -21.36 18.96
N GLN A 397 -0.54 -22.09 20.03
CA GLN A 397 0.21 -23.34 19.94
C GLN A 397 1.46 -23.13 19.06
N ASP A 398 1.53 -23.82 17.93
CA ASP A 398 2.63 -23.77 16.96
C ASP A 398 2.30 -22.95 15.72
N ARG A 399 1.13 -22.30 15.68
CA ARG A 399 0.67 -21.52 14.53
C ARG A 399 1.23 -20.10 14.56
N PRO A 400 1.52 -19.50 13.40
CA PRO A 400 1.91 -18.10 13.33
C PRO A 400 0.76 -17.18 13.76
N ILE A 401 1.09 -16.05 14.40
CA ILE A 401 0.09 -15.05 14.85
C ILE A 401 -0.75 -14.51 13.69
N VAL A 402 -0.14 -14.42 12.51
CA VAL A 402 -0.75 -14.03 11.23
C VAL A 402 -0.27 -15.00 10.16
N ASP A 403 -1.17 -15.49 9.31
CA ASP A 403 -0.83 -16.51 8.31
C ASP A 403 -0.18 -15.90 7.05
N LEU A 404 -0.60 -14.70 6.65
CA LEU A 404 -0.11 -14.02 5.46
C LEU A 404 -0.13 -12.49 5.61
N LEU A 405 0.96 -11.83 5.21
CA LEU A 405 1.06 -10.38 5.16
C LEU A 405 1.29 -9.88 3.73
N LEU A 406 0.51 -8.90 3.30
CA LEU A 406 0.54 -8.33 1.95
C LEU A 406 0.90 -6.84 2.00
N SER A 407 1.76 -6.39 1.10
CA SER A 407 2.17 -4.97 1.04
C SER A 407 2.34 -4.46 -0.39
N GLY A 408 2.59 -3.15 -0.58
CA GLY A 408 2.86 -2.48 -1.85
C GLY A 408 4.15 -1.67 -1.79
N HIS A 409 4.12 -0.42 -2.28
CA HIS A 409 5.15 0.64 -2.19
C HIS A 409 6.47 0.37 -2.91
N ALA A 410 7.03 -0.83 -2.78
CA ALA A 410 8.16 -1.24 -3.60
C ALA A 410 7.62 -1.80 -4.91
N HIS A 411 8.01 -1.18 -6.03
CA HIS A 411 7.44 -1.54 -7.33
C HIS A 411 8.03 -2.83 -7.91
N CYS A 412 7.71 -3.94 -7.25
CA CYS A 412 7.99 -5.30 -7.64
C CYS A 412 6.89 -6.22 -7.10
N LEU A 413 6.87 -7.46 -7.59
CA LEU A 413 6.31 -8.58 -6.84
C LEU A 413 7.45 -9.27 -6.10
N GLU A 414 7.32 -9.46 -4.80
CA GLU A 414 8.31 -10.14 -3.99
C GLU A 414 7.65 -11.05 -2.96
N TYR A 415 8.07 -12.31 -2.86
CA TYR A 415 7.72 -13.20 -1.74
C TYR A 415 8.94 -13.35 -0.85
N LEU A 416 8.81 -12.92 0.41
CA LEU A 416 9.81 -13.11 1.45
C LEU A 416 9.30 -14.02 2.57
N ARG A 417 10.24 -14.73 3.19
CA ARG A 417 10.03 -15.42 4.45
C ARG A 417 11.00 -14.89 5.49
N THR A 418 10.48 -14.46 6.64
CA THR A 418 11.36 -14.09 7.75
C THR A 418 11.98 -15.34 8.37
N GLY A 419 13.23 -15.23 8.82
CA GLY A 419 13.90 -16.27 9.60
C GLY A 419 13.48 -16.22 11.07
N ASN A 420 14.35 -16.72 11.94
CA ASN A 420 14.24 -16.46 13.38
C ASN A 420 14.75 -15.05 13.68
N THR A 421 13.84 -14.08 13.77
CA THR A 421 14.15 -12.68 14.09
C THR A 421 14.37 -12.46 15.59
N GLY A 422 13.99 -13.42 16.43
CA GLY A 422 13.91 -13.28 17.88
C GLY A 422 12.61 -12.64 18.38
N TYR A 423 11.69 -12.31 17.47
CA TYR A 423 10.41 -11.66 17.76
C TYR A 423 9.24 -12.42 17.12
N ALA A 424 8.01 -12.00 17.40
CA ALA A 424 6.79 -12.62 16.87
C ALA A 424 6.56 -12.39 15.36
N ASP A 425 7.43 -11.63 14.70
CA ASP A 425 7.51 -11.55 13.24
C ASP A 425 8.43 -12.63 12.61
N SER A 426 8.92 -13.59 13.40
CA SER A 426 9.71 -14.73 12.93
C SER A 426 8.89 -15.71 12.08
N ASN A 427 9.52 -16.30 11.07
CA ASN A 427 8.95 -17.38 10.23
C ASN A 427 7.61 -17.03 9.56
N LEU A 428 7.33 -15.75 9.34
CA LEU A 428 6.12 -15.25 8.69
C LEU A 428 6.31 -15.12 7.17
N ASN A 429 5.18 -15.10 6.48
CA ASN A 429 5.11 -14.99 5.02
C ASN A 429 4.70 -13.58 4.62
N TRP A 430 5.56 -12.93 3.82
CA TRP A 430 5.38 -11.55 3.37
C TRP A 430 5.35 -11.52 1.86
N ILE A 431 4.34 -10.87 1.27
CA ILE A 431 4.28 -10.67 -0.17
C ILE A 431 4.12 -9.19 -0.50
N VAL A 432 5.09 -8.63 -1.21
CA VAL A 432 5.04 -7.29 -1.77
C VAL A 432 4.38 -7.35 -3.14
N CYS A 433 3.38 -6.52 -3.39
CA CYS A 433 2.48 -6.54 -4.54
C CYS A 433 2.47 -5.21 -5.30
N GLY A 434 3.55 -4.42 -5.24
CA GLY A 434 3.65 -3.10 -5.87
C GLY A 434 3.99 -3.11 -7.36
N GLY A 435 4.02 -4.27 -8.01
CA GLY A 435 4.38 -4.40 -9.42
C GLY A 435 3.23 -4.17 -10.42
N SER A 436 2.12 -3.52 -10.06
CA SER A 436 0.87 -3.63 -10.85
C SER A 436 0.68 -2.55 -11.92
N GLY A 437 1.50 -1.51 -11.98
CA GLY A 437 1.36 -0.49 -13.01
C GLY A 437 2.46 0.57 -13.05
N HIS A 438 2.99 0.95 -11.88
CA HIS A 438 3.97 2.03 -11.78
C HIS A 438 5.43 1.55 -11.83
N SER A 439 6.29 2.36 -12.44
CA SER A 439 7.76 2.27 -12.57
C SER A 439 8.46 1.11 -11.83
N LEU A 440 8.50 -0.09 -12.43
CA LEU A 440 9.10 -1.28 -11.83
C LEU A 440 10.58 -1.09 -11.45
N ARG A 441 10.96 -1.68 -10.31
CA ARG A 441 12.30 -1.57 -9.74
C ARG A 441 13.07 -2.88 -9.75
N ARG A 442 14.38 -2.79 -9.48
CA ARG A 442 15.31 -3.94 -9.46
C ARG A 442 15.45 -4.46 -8.03
N GLN A 443 15.86 -5.72 -7.90
CA GLN A 443 16.40 -6.22 -6.65
C GLN A 443 17.74 -5.54 -6.37
N ARG A 444 18.06 -5.30 -5.10
CA ARG A 444 19.36 -4.81 -4.66
C ARG A 444 20.50 -5.75 -5.08
N THR A 445 21.70 -5.21 -5.20
CA THR A 445 22.89 -5.94 -5.68
C THR A 445 23.41 -6.98 -4.69
N GLU A 446 23.15 -6.79 -3.40
CA GLU A 446 23.49 -7.66 -2.29
C GLU A 446 22.68 -8.97 -2.30
N GLY A 447 21.67 -9.05 -3.16
CA GLY A 447 20.92 -10.27 -3.41
C GLY A 447 19.70 -10.46 -2.48
N PRO A 448 19.26 -11.70 -2.28
CA PRO A 448 17.96 -11.99 -1.67
C PRO A 448 17.94 -11.96 -0.14
N GLU A 449 19.08 -11.91 0.54
CA GLU A 449 19.16 -12.08 2.01
C GLU A 449 19.13 -10.75 2.79
N LEU A 450 18.06 -10.46 3.52
CA LEU A 450 18.00 -9.28 4.37
C LEU A 450 18.73 -9.50 5.69
N MET A 451 19.61 -8.55 6.02
CA MET A 451 20.38 -8.52 7.26
C MET A 451 19.89 -7.36 8.14
N GLU A 452 19.87 -7.57 9.45
CA GLU A 452 19.60 -6.53 10.45
C GLU A 452 20.75 -6.51 11.46
N THR A 453 21.25 -5.31 11.78
CA THR A 453 22.37 -5.15 12.70
C THR A 453 21.86 -4.73 14.07
N PHE A 454 22.14 -5.57 15.06
CA PHE A 454 21.81 -5.35 16.46
C PHE A 454 23.06 -4.92 17.24
N ARG A 455 22.86 -4.17 18.33
CA ARG A 455 23.91 -3.91 19.32
C ARG A 455 23.77 -4.93 20.45
N ASP A 456 24.83 -5.69 20.70
CA ASP A 456 24.98 -6.57 21.85
C ASP A 456 26.15 -6.06 22.69
N GLY A 457 25.84 -5.24 23.70
CA GLY A 457 26.84 -4.45 24.44
C GLY A 457 27.61 -3.50 23.52
N GLU A 458 28.94 -3.63 23.48
CA GLU A 458 29.82 -2.87 22.59
C GLU A 458 29.97 -3.49 21.18
N LYS A 459 29.46 -4.71 20.95
CA LYS A 459 29.60 -5.41 19.67
C LYS A 459 28.38 -5.17 18.78
N GLN A 460 28.63 -4.97 17.49
CA GLN A 460 27.58 -5.02 16.47
C GLN A 460 27.49 -6.43 15.90
N VAL A 461 26.30 -7.01 15.93
CA VAL A 461 26.02 -8.34 15.38
C VAL A 461 25.01 -8.19 14.26
N SER A 462 25.39 -8.59 13.05
CA SER A 462 24.46 -8.62 11.91
C SER A 462 23.87 -10.01 11.77
N VAL A 463 22.55 -10.09 11.77
CA VAL A 463 21.80 -11.36 11.68
C VAL A 463 20.90 -11.32 10.47
N LYS A 464 20.79 -12.46 9.77
CA LYS A 464 19.84 -12.61 8.68
C LYS A 464 18.42 -12.64 9.22
N VAL A 465 17.56 -11.74 8.74
CA VAL A 465 16.18 -11.59 9.20
C VAL A 465 15.13 -12.08 8.20
N ALA A 466 15.44 -12.11 6.90
CA ALA A 466 14.53 -12.64 5.90
C ALA A 466 15.26 -13.08 4.62
N ASP A 467 14.63 -14.00 3.89
CA ASP A 467 15.05 -14.48 2.58
C ASP A 467 13.99 -14.13 1.53
N SER A 468 14.40 -13.50 0.44
CA SER A 468 13.59 -13.29 -0.75
C SER A 468 13.55 -14.58 -1.58
N LEU A 469 12.39 -15.21 -1.65
CA LEU A 469 12.17 -16.52 -2.30
C LEU A 469 11.69 -16.38 -3.75
N LEU A 470 11.04 -15.27 -4.08
CA LEU A 470 10.66 -14.89 -5.43
C LEU A 470 10.79 -13.38 -5.56
N PHE A 471 11.48 -12.91 -6.60
CA PHE A 471 11.53 -11.50 -6.96
C PHE A 471 11.20 -11.32 -8.44
N VAL A 472 10.18 -10.51 -8.72
CA VAL A 472 9.75 -10.12 -10.06
C VAL A 472 9.72 -8.61 -10.14
N GLY A 473 10.71 -8.05 -10.83
CA GLY A 473 10.82 -6.62 -11.07
C GLY A 473 11.59 -6.36 -12.36
N ARG A 474 11.87 -5.08 -12.62
CA ARG A 474 12.61 -4.64 -13.81
C ARG A 474 13.97 -5.36 -13.87
N ASN A 475 14.33 -5.89 -15.03
CA ASN A 475 15.63 -6.53 -15.25
C ASN A 475 16.13 -6.33 -16.68
N GLY A 476 17.36 -6.78 -16.96
CA GLY A 476 18.04 -6.53 -18.24
C GLY A 476 18.44 -5.06 -18.45
N GLN A 477 19.05 -4.74 -19.59
CA GLN A 477 19.44 -3.37 -19.98
C GLN A 477 19.28 -3.19 -21.49
N GLY A 478 19.09 -1.95 -21.96
CA GLY A 478 18.90 -1.64 -23.37
C GLY A 478 17.83 -2.51 -24.03
N LEU A 479 18.16 -3.14 -25.15
CA LEU A 479 17.25 -4.04 -25.90
C LEU A 479 16.85 -5.32 -25.14
N GLN A 480 17.57 -5.71 -24.08
CA GLN A 480 17.25 -6.87 -23.25
C GLN A 480 16.42 -6.51 -22.01
N LYS A 481 15.96 -5.25 -21.90
CA LYS A 481 15.14 -4.78 -20.79
C LYS A 481 13.80 -5.49 -20.76
N ARG A 482 13.38 -5.89 -19.56
CA ARG A 482 12.12 -6.57 -19.30
C ARG A 482 11.40 -5.85 -18.16
N ARG A 483 10.10 -5.61 -18.33
CA ARG A 483 9.20 -4.98 -17.36
C ARG A 483 8.04 -5.95 -17.07
N PRO A 484 8.24 -6.91 -16.14
CA PRO A 484 7.21 -7.88 -15.76
C PRO A 484 6.25 -7.27 -14.74
N TYR A 485 5.17 -6.66 -15.19
CA TYR A 485 4.11 -6.18 -14.31
C TYR A 485 3.29 -7.36 -13.80
N SER A 486 2.75 -7.25 -12.60
CA SER A 486 2.23 -8.41 -11.87
C SER A 486 0.95 -8.13 -11.11
N CYS A 487 0.10 -9.14 -11.00
CA CYS A 487 -0.93 -9.25 -9.98
C CYS A 487 -0.94 -10.67 -9.41
N LEU A 488 -1.65 -10.88 -8.30
CA LEU A 488 -1.78 -12.19 -7.69
C LEU A 488 -3.23 -12.66 -7.73
N ARG A 489 -3.40 -13.96 -7.96
CA ARG A 489 -4.57 -14.71 -7.50
C ARG A 489 -4.14 -15.55 -6.30
N ILE A 490 -4.90 -15.49 -5.21
CA ILE A 490 -4.67 -16.30 -4.03
C ILE A 490 -5.89 -17.19 -3.83
N ASP A 491 -5.67 -18.50 -3.87
CA ASP A 491 -6.69 -19.50 -3.57
C ASP A 491 -6.56 -19.90 -2.09
N VAL A 492 -7.69 -19.85 -1.37
CA VAL A 492 -7.83 -20.27 0.03
C VAL A 492 -8.55 -21.60 0.05
N PHE A 493 -7.90 -22.62 0.61
CA PHE A 493 -8.46 -23.97 0.76
C PHE A 493 -8.77 -24.28 2.21
N ASP A 494 -9.56 -25.34 2.45
CA ASP A 494 -9.93 -25.84 3.77
C ASP A 494 -8.75 -26.21 4.70
N GLY A 495 -8.99 -26.25 6.02
CA GLY A 495 -7.97 -26.47 7.08
C GLY A 495 -7.88 -25.39 8.17
N CYS A 496 -7.33 -25.74 9.34
CA CYS A 496 -7.05 -24.83 10.45
C CYS A 496 -5.62 -25.10 10.99
N PRO A 497 -4.59 -24.38 10.50
CA PRO A 497 -4.65 -23.18 9.67
C PRO A 497 -5.07 -23.47 8.21
N PRO A 498 -5.65 -22.48 7.51
CA PRO A 498 -5.97 -22.57 6.09
C PRO A 498 -4.71 -22.71 5.23
N LYS A 499 -4.87 -23.28 4.03
CA LYS A 499 -3.81 -23.34 3.03
C LYS A 499 -4.03 -22.23 1.99
N PHE A 500 -3.04 -21.37 1.82
CA PHE A 500 -3.02 -20.35 0.77
C PHE A 500 -2.13 -20.80 -0.40
N VAL A 501 -2.68 -20.83 -1.60
CA VAL A 501 -1.92 -21.07 -2.84
C VAL A 501 -1.86 -19.76 -3.63
N VAL A 502 -0.66 -19.23 -3.79
CA VAL A 502 -0.41 -17.98 -4.49
C VAL A 502 -0.07 -18.29 -5.95
N ARG A 503 -0.74 -17.59 -6.87
CA ARG A 503 -0.56 -17.69 -8.31
C ARG A 503 -0.13 -16.33 -8.86
N PRO A 504 1.18 -16.13 -9.11
CA PRO A 504 1.66 -14.93 -9.77
C PRO A 504 1.25 -14.87 -11.23
N LEU A 505 0.61 -13.78 -11.62
CA LEU A 505 0.19 -13.49 -12.98
C LEU A 505 1.01 -12.31 -13.51
N ILE A 506 1.67 -12.48 -14.65
CA ILE A 506 2.64 -11.52 -15.18
C ILE A 506 2.22 -11.03 -16.56
N ALA A 507 2.06 -9.71 -16.71
CA ALA A 507 2.04 -9.00 -17.99
C ALA A 507 3.42 -8.39 -18.24
N GLU A 508 4.20 -8.95 -19.15
CA GLU A 508 5.58 -8.53 -19.38
C GLU A 508 5.71 -7.73 -20.68
N LEU A 509 6.28 -6.53 -20.56
CA LEU A 509 6.76 -5.76 -21.70
C LEU A 509 8.25 -6.03 -21.91
N SER A 510 8.61 -6.60 -23.06
CA SER A 510 10.00 -6.81 -23.48
C SER A 510 10.12 -6.63 -24.98
N GLN A 511 11.18 -5.95 -25.44
CA GLN A 511 11.39 -5.64 -26.87
C GLN A 511 10.14 -5.00 -27.52
N ARG A 512 9.44 -4.13 -26.78
CA ARG A 512 8.19 -3.45 -27.20
C ARG A 512 7.03 -4.41 -27.53
N LYS A 513 7.07 -5.65 -27.03
CA LYS A 513 6.00 -6.62 -27.16
C LYS A 513 5.50 -7.02 -25.78
N TRP A 514 4.18 -7.13 -25.69
CA TRP A 514 3.51 -7.66 -24.51
C TRP A 514 3.41 -9.18 -24.61
N SER A 515 3.70 -9.85 -23.51
CA SER A 515 3.47 -11.27 -23.35
C SER A 515 2.96 -11.56 -21.95
N ASP A 516 1.96 -12.42 -21.87
CA ASP A 516 1.35 -12.81 -20.61
C ASP A 516 1.82 -14.20 -20.20
N ARG A 517 2.11 -14.37 -18.91
CA ARG A 517 2.49 -15.67 -18.35
C ARG A 517 2.06 -15.81 -16.90
N GLN A 518 1.80 -17.03 -16.49
CA GLN A 518 1.63 -17.39 -15.08
C GLN A 518 2.91 -18.07 -14.60
N LEU A 519 3.43 -17.66 -13.44
CA LEU A 519 4.54 -18.38 -12.80
C LEU A 519 4.01 -19.59 -12.03
N ASP A 520 4.91 -20.52 -11.70
CA ASP A 520 4.56 -21.68 -10.91
C ASP A 520 3.88 -21.26 -9.60
N PRO A 521 2.68 -21.79 -9.30
CA PRO A 521 2.02 -21.52 -8.03
C PRO A 521 2.86 -22.04 -6.87
N PHE A 522 2.84 -21.30 -5.76
CA PHE A 522 3.47 -21.75 -4.52
C PHE A 522 2.48 -21.73 -3.37
N THR A 523 2.67 -22.63 -2.41
CA THR A 523 1.90 -22.65 -1.18
C THR A 523 2.61 -21.82 -0.14
N VAL A 524 1.88 -20.95 0.55
CA VAL A 524 2.38 -20.26 1.74
C VAL A 524 2.63 -21.31 2.82
N LEU A 525 3.89 -21.52 3.16
CA LEU A 525 4.29 -22.51 4.17
C LEU A 525 4.07 -21.92 5.56
N ASN A 526 3.14 -22.49 6.32
CA ASN A 526 3.09 -22.25 7.76
C ASN A 526 4.28 -22.99 8.39
N ALA A 527 5.04 -22.29 9.23
CA ALA A 527 6.19 -22.90 9.88
C ALA A 527 5.76 -24.06 10.79
N GLU A 528 6.52 -25.15 10.80
CA GLU A 528 6.60 -26.03 11.97
C GLU A 528 7.37 -25.26 13.05
N ALA A 529 6.81 -25.14 14.25
CA ALA A 529 7.31 -24.22 15.26
C ALA A 529 8.74 -24.53 15.74
N ASN A 530 9.48 -23.46 16.00
CA ASN A 530 10.61 -23.48 16.94
C ASN A 530 10.19 -22.68 18.18
N PRO A 531 10.48 -23.15 19.40
CA PRO A 531 10.08 -22.45 20.61
C PRO A 531 10.74 -21.07 20.69
N ILE A 532 9.91 -20.03 20.84
CA ILE A 532 10.34 -18.68 21.19
C ILE A 532 11.16 -18.81 22.47
N ARG A 533 12.44 -18.40 22.45
CA ARG A 533 13.26 -18.35 23.65
C ARG A 533 12.64 -17.35 24.61
N SER A 534 12.00 -17.85 25.66
CA SER A 534 11.69 -17.10 26.87
C SER A 534 13.02 -16.70 27.53
N GLY A 535 13.51 -15.50 27.26
CA GLY A 535 14.72 -15.02 27.89
C GLY A 535 15.21 -13.75 27.26
N LEU A 536 14.66 -12.62 27.71
CA LEU A 536 15.34 -11.35 27.97
C LEU A 536 14.31 -10.39 28.59
N THR A 537 13.98 -10.65 29.85
CA THR A 537 13.63 -9.56 30.78
C THR A 537 14.93 -8.88 31.16
N GLN A 538 15.16 -7.68 30.62
CA GLN A 538 15.74 -6.54 31.33
C GLN A 538 15.43 -5.26 30.55
#